data_AF-A7ARA7-F1
#
_entry.id   AF-A7ARA7-F1
#
_cell.length_a   1.000
_cell.length_b   1.000
_cell.length_c   1.000
_cell.angle_alpha   90.00
_cell.angle_beta   90.00
_cell.angle_gamma   90.00
#
_symmetry.space_group_name_H-M   'P 1'
#
loop_
_entity.id
_entity.type
_entity.pdbx_description
1 polymer ?
#
loop_
_entity_poly.entity_id
_entity_poly.type
_entity_poly.pdbx_seq_one_letter_code
_entity_poly.pdbx_strand_id
1 'polypeptide(L)'
;MNPPEGFRLLAHKTGTGSTKNGRDSNPKFLGIKKSHNSFAFIGNIIVRQRGAKFKCGIGTKMGRDHTIYAATNGRVQILNHRVSVLDLSAERDMLSRHTSSSYFMQPTLYTLSQLWTDKADKVNK
;
A
#
# COMPACT_ATOMS: atom_id res chain seq x y z
N MET A 1 -77.67 -37.35 -14.11
CA MET A 1 -77.29 -38.15 -12.94
C MET A 1 -75.98 -37.58 -12.44
N ASN A 2 -76.00 -36.86 -11.31
CA ASN A 2 -74.85 -36.12 -10.79
C ASN A 2 -74.05 -37.01 -9.82
N PRO A 3 -72.71 -36.91 -9.75
CA PRO A 3 -71.92 -37.76 -8.86
C PRO A 3 -72.07 -37.32 -7.38
N PRO A 4 -71.91 -38.26 -6.41
CA PRO A 4 -72.20 -38.03 -5.00
C PRO A 4 -71.11 -37.22 -4.28
N GLU A 5 -71.57 -36.39 -3.32
CA GLU A 5 -70.80 -35.64 -2.33
C GLU A 5 -69.92 -36.57 -1.49
N GLY A 6 -68.62 -36.62 -1.75
CA GLY A 6 -67.69 -37.52 -1.05
C GLY A 6 -66.21 -37.14 -1.19
N PHE A 7 -65.71 -36.43 -0.18
CA PHE A 7 -64.31 -36.24 0.24
C PHE A 7 -63.28 -35.75 -0.80
N ARG A 8 -63.10 -34.42 -0.89
CA ARG A 8 -61.86 -33.79 -1.36
C ARG A 8 -60.72 -34.09 -0.37
N LEU A 9 -60.01 -35.19 -0.56
CA LEU A 9 -58.69 -35.41 0.04
C LEU A 9 -57.63 -34.71 -0.80
N LEU A 10 -57.44 -33.43 -0.56
CA LEU A 10 -56.32 -32.65 -1.09
C LEU A 10 -55.70 -31.87 0.07
N ALA A 11 -54.94 -32.57 0.90
CA ALA A 11 -53.87 -31.92 1.65
C ALA A 11 -52.70 -31.70 0.68
N HIS A 12 -52.84 -30.72 -0.22
CA HIS A 12 -51.68 -30.26 -0.97
C HIS A 12 -50.76 -29.56 0.03
N LYS A 13 -49.52 -30.03 0.21
CA LYS A 13 -48.51 -29.28 0.97
C LYS A 13 -48.13 -28.04 0.16
N THR A 14 -48.92 -26.98 0.21
CA THR A 14 -48.53 -25.63 -0.25
C THR A 14 -47.79 -24.93 0.88
N GLY A 15 -46.68 -25.52 1.30
CA GLY A 15 -46.02 -25.11 2.54
C GLY A 15 -44.52 -25.29 2.48
N THR A 16 -43.89 -24.90 1.38
CA THR A 16 -42.44 -24.63 1.39
C THR A 16 -42.28 -23.15 1.70
N GLY A 17 -42.22 -22.80 2.99
CA GLY A 17 -41.85 -21.46 3.40
C GLY A 17 -40.41 -21.19 2.94
N SER A 18 -40.24 -20.46 1.84
CA SER A 18 -38.90 -20.02 1.44
C SER A 18 -38.53 -18.88 2.39
N THR A 19 -37.74 -19.16 3.43
CA THR A 19 -37.09 -18.09 4.19
C THR A 19 -35.96 -17.56 3.31
N LYS A 20 -36.24 -16.54 2.49
CA LYS A 20 -35.20 -15.83 1.75
C LYS A 20 -34.40 -15.01 2.77
N ASN A 21 -33.37 -15.61 3.35
CA ASN A 21 -32.40 -14.87 4.16
C ASN A 21 -31.50 -14.05 3.21
N GLY A 22 -32.06 -12.97 2.66
CA GLY A 22 -31.40 -11.98 1.82
C GLY A 22 -30.89 -10.79 2.63
N ARG A 23 -30.23 -11.04 3.78
CA ARG A 23 -29.64 -9.97 4.59
C ARG A 23 -28.21 -9.75 4.15
N ASP A 24 -27.94 -8.60 3.56
CA ASP A 24 -26.58 -8.08 3.42
C ASP A 24 -26.36 -6.93 4.41
N SER A 25 -25.11 -6.76 4.83
CA SER A 25 -24.69 -5.67 5.68
C SER A 25 -24.08 -4.55 4.86
N ASN A 26 -24.20 -3.31 5.33
CA ASN A 26 -23.56 -2.18 4.63
C ASN A 26 -22.05 -2.44 4.43
N PRO A 27 -21.50 -2.07 3.25
CA PRO A 27 -20.09 -2.23 2.96
C PRO A 27 -19.24 -1.47 3.99
N LYS A 28 -18.15 -2.10 4.45
CA LYS A 28 -17.28 -1.55 5.51
C LYS A 28 -16.06 -0.79 4.98
N PHE A 29 -15.97 -0.60 3.66
CA PHE A 29 -14.90 0.14 2.97
C PHE A 29 -13.47 -0.20 3.46
N LEU A 30 -13.21 -1.49 3.64
CA LEU A 30 -11.88 -2.00 4.00
C LEU A 30 -10.90 -1.84 2.82
N GLY A 31 -9.63 -2.16 3.03
CA GLY A 31 -8.57 -2.15 2.04
C GLY A 31 -7.51 -1.06 2.25
N ILE A 32 -6.62 -0.97 1.27
CA ILE A 32 -5.51 -0.02 1.23
C ILE A 32 -6.04 1.38 0.89
N LYS A 33 -5.57 2.39 1.61
CA LYS A 33 -5.93 3.81 1.45
C LYS A 33 -4.76 4.64 0.92
N LYS A 34 -3.52 4.23 1.20
CA LYS A 34 -2.30 4.79 0.61
C LYS A 34 -1.50 3.66 -0.01
N SER A 35 -1.24 3.78 -1.32
CA SER A 35 -0.48 2.80 -2.08
C SER A 35 1.02 2.90 -1.80
N HIS A 36 1.77 1.92 -2.31
CA HIS A 36 3.24 1.95 -2.27
C HIS A 36 3.79 3.24 -2.90
N ASN A 37 4.89 3.76 -2.35
CA ASN A 37 5.58 5.01 -2.74
C ASN A 37 4.76 6.31 -2.61
N SER A 38 3.53 6.24 -2.10
CA SER A 38 2.74 7.43 -1.80
C SER A 38 3.28 8.18 -0.58
N PHE A 39 3.24 9.51 -0.61
CA PHE A 39 3.57 10.31 0.57
C PHE A 39 2.42 10.26 1.60
N ALA A 40 2.78 10.06 2.87
CA ALA A 40 1.88 10.02 4.00
C ALA A 40 2.38 10.97 5.09
N PHE A 41 1.45 11.76 5.64
CA PHE A 41 1.65 12.51 6.87
C PHE A 41 1.33 11.64 8.09
N ILE A 42 1.82 12.05 9.25
CA ILE A 42 1.47 11.50 10.56
C ILE A 42 -0.06 11.43 10.70
N GLY A 43 -0.54 10.30 11.22
CA GLY A 43 -1.97 10.05 11.43
C GLY A 43 -2.73 9.55 10.20
N ASN A 44 -2.15 9.63 9.00
CA ASN A 44 -2.81 9.11 7.80
C ASN A 44 -3.04 7.60 7.91
N ILE A 45 -4.25 7.16 7.55
CA ILE A 45 -4.59 5.74 7.45
C ILE A 45 -3.96 5.17 6.17
N ILE A 46 -3.23 4.07 6.31
CA ILE A 46 -2.60 3.37 5.18
C ILE A 46 -3.43 2.15 4.78
N VAL A 47 -3.89 1.35 5.75
CA VAL A 47 -4.70 0.15 5.48
C VAL A 47 -5.79 -0.01 6.54
N ARG A 48 -7.05 -0.18 6.11
CA ARG A 48 -8.16 -0.65 6.96
C ARG A 48 -8.38 -2.13 6.71
N GLN A 49 -8.33 -2.97 7.73
CA GLN A 49 -8.40 -4.42 7.56
C GLN A 49 -9.21 -5.09 8.67
N ARG A 50 -9.50 -6.38 8.46
CA ARG A 50 -9.99 -7.28 9.50
C ARG A 50 -8.91 -8.31 9.79
N GLY A 51 -8.58 -8.47 11.06
CA GLY A 51 -7.37 -9.17 11.48
C GLY A 51 -6.09 -8.47 10.97
N ALA A 52 -4.96 -9.12 11.14
CA ALA A 52 -3.64 -8.59 10.78
C ALA A 52 -3.11 -9.21 9.48
N LYS A 53 -3.79 -8.96 8.33
CA LYS A 53 -3.28 -9.38 7.01
C LYS A 53 -1.97 -8.67 6.69
N PHE A 54 -1.94 -7.36 6.93
CA PHE A 54 -0.73 -6.56 6.93
C PHE A 54 -0.24 -6.35 8.36
N LYS A 55 1.09 -6.39 8.55
CA LYS A 55 1.77 -6.12 9.81
C LYS A 55 2.43 -4.74 9.76
N CYS A 56 2.46 -4.05 10.90
CA CYS A 56 3.16 -2.79 11.02
C CYS A 56 4.69 -2.99 10.92
N GLY A 57 5.34 -2.07 10.22
CA GLY A 57 6.78 -1.92 10.12
C GLY A 57 7.22 -0.53 10.61
N ILE A 58 8.42 -0.13 10.22
CA ILE A 58 9.04 1.14 10.62
C ILE A 58 8.13 2.32 10.27
N GLY A 59 7.99 3.30 11.16
CA GLY A 59 7.18 4.51 10.91
C GLY A 59 5.67 4.30 10.86
N THR A 60 5.17 3.11 11.25
CA THR A 60 3.73 2.81 11.31
C THR A 60 3.33 2.20 12.64
N LYS A 61 2.05 2.34 13.00
CA LYS A 61 1.45 1.69 14.17
C LYS A 61 0.11 1.06 13.79
N MET A 62 -0.31 0.10 14.61
CA MET A 62 -1.57 -0.61 14.46
C MET A 62 -2.57 -0.14 15.52
N GLY A 63 -3.79 0.18 15.11
CA GLY A 63 -4.90 0.51 16.02
C GLY A 63 -5.62 -0.73 16.57
N ARG A 64 -6.58 -0.52 17.48
CA ARG A 64 -7.39 -1.58 18.09
C ARG A 64 -8.16 -2.42 17.06
N ASP A 65 -8.61 -1.81 15.96
CA ASP A 65 -9.33 -2.48 14.88
C ASP A 65 -8.39 -3.09 13.82
N HIS A 66 -7.09 -3.21 14.12
CA HIS A 66 -6.01 -3.62 13.22
C HIS A 66 -5.76 -2.68 12.02
N THR A 67 -6.32 -1.47 12.04
CA THR A 67 -5.99 -0.42 11.05
C THR A 67 -4.53 0.01 11.20
N ILE A 68 -3.80 0.08 10.09
CA ILE A 68 -2.42 0.59 10.06
C ILE A 68 -2.44 2.06 9.68
N TYR A 69 -1.79 2.89 10.50
CA TYR A 69 -1.64 4.32 10.28
C TYR A 69 -0.17 4.75 10.37
N ALA A 70 0.14 5.87 9.74
CA ALA A 70 1.47 6.48 9.74
C ALA A 70 1.77 7.11 11.10
N ALA A 71 2.89 6.72 11.71
CA ALA A 71 3.40 7.31 12.95
C ALA A 71 4.45 8.41 12.69
N THR A 72 5.01 8.43 11.48
CA THR A 72 5.97 9.44 11.00
C THR A 72 5.56 9.95 9.61
N ASN A 73 6.09 11.11 9.21
CA ASN A 73 5.92 11.61 7.85
C ASN A 73 6.89 10.87 6.91
N GLY A 74 6.47 10.55 5.69
CA GLY A 74 7.36 9.88 4.75
C GLY A 74 6.66 9.18 3.60
N ARG A 75 7.40 8.34 2.88
CA ARG A 75 6.87 7.49 1.82
C ARG A 75 6.47 6.11 2.33
N VAL A 76 5.28 5.68 1.94
CA VAL A 76 4.74 4.37 2.28
C VAL A 76 5.49 3.29 1.48
N GLN A 77 5.98 2.27 2.16
CA GLN A 77 6.56 1.08 1.56
C GLN A 77 5.78 -0.16 2.03
N ILE A 78 5.37 -0.98 1.08
CA ILE A 78 4.63 -2.23 1.36
C ILE A 78 5.42 -3.38 0.74
N LEU A 79 5.92 -4.30 1.57
CA LEU A 79 6.73 -5.46 1.17
C LEU A 79 6.34 -6.67 2.02
N ASN A 80 6.10 -7.84 1.40
CA ASN A 80 5.78 -9.09 2.11
C ASN A 80 4.72 -8.93 3.22
N HIS A 81 3.65 -8.17 2.92
CA HIS A 81 2.60 -7.79 3.88
C HIS A 81 3.06 -6.96 5.11
N ARG A 82 4.28 -6.42 5.13
CA ARG A 82 4.68 -5.36 6.06
C ARG A 82 4.46 -4.00 5.43
N VAL A 83 3.94 -3.08 6.24
CA VAL A 83 3.72 -1.69 5.85
C VAL A 83 4.64 -0.81 6.67
N SER A 84 5.51 -0.05 6.02
CA SER A 84 6.42 0.91 6.63
C SER A 84 6.19 2.31 6.04
N VAL A 85 6.60 3.33 6.77
CA VAL A 85 6.73 4.71 6.29
C VAL A 85 8.17 5.12 6.51
N LEU A 86 8.86 5.42 5.41
CA LEU A 86 10.26 5.83 5.41
C LEU A 86 10.33 7.35 5.32
N ASP A 87 11.01 7.96 6.29
CA ASP A 87 11.26 9.40 6.28
C ASP A 87 12.42 9.72 5.33
N LEU A 88 12.14 10.51 4.29
CA LEU A 88 13.12 10.93 3.29
C LEU A 88 13.75 12.30 3.60
N SER A 89 13.35 12.95 4.70
CA SER A 89 13.96 14.20 5.13
C SER A 89 15.41 14.00 5.57
N ALA A 90 15.70 12.88 6.24
CA ALA A 90 17.06 12.53 6.69
C ALA A 90 18.07 12.45 5.53
N GLU A 91 17.64 11.96 4.36
CA GLU A 91 18.48 11.92 3.15
C GLU A 91 18.76 13.32 2.59
N ARG A 92 17.79 14.24 2.67
CA ARG A 92 17.97 15.63 2.21
C ARG A 92 18.95 16.39 3.10
N ASP A 93 18.93 16.15 4.41
CA ASP A 93 19.89 16.73 5.35
C ASP A 93 21.30 16.12 5.22
N MET A 94 21.40 14.82 4.95
CA MET A 94 22.67 14.14 4.66
C MET A 94 23.29 14.67 3.36
N LEU A 95 22.48 14.82 2.31
CA LEU A 95 22.93 15.37 1.03
C LEU A 95 23.26 16.86 1.14
N SER A 96 22.49 17.65 1.91
CA SER A 96 22.78 19.09 2.08
C SER A 96 24.06 19.33 2.88
N ARG A 97 24.34 18.53 3.91
CA ARG A 97 25.63 18.57 4.64
C ARG A 97 26.82 18.18 3.76
N HIS A 98 26.59 17.37 2.72
CA HIS A 98 27.57 17.03 1.67
C HIS A 98 27.46 17.90 0.40
N THR A 99 26.64 18.97 0.40
CA THR A 99 26.72 20.04 -0.61
C THR A 99 27.71 21.14 -0.22
N SER A 100 28.76 20.74 0.49
CA SER A 100 30.00 21.49 0.60
C SER A 100 31.11 20.52 0.22
N SER A 101 31.50 20.56 -1.07
CA SER A 101 32.50 19.72 -1.74
C SER A 101 31.94 18.53 -2.54
N SER A 102 32.26 18.51 -3.84
CA SER A 102 32.17 17.39 -4.80
C SER A 102 30.94 17.17 -5.70
N TYR A 103 30.10 18.17 -5.98
CA TYR A 103 29.19 18.14 -7.15
C TYR A 103 29.25 19.41 -8.02
N PHE A 104 30.41 20.09 -8.03
CA PHE A 104 30.65 21.19 -8.98
C PHE A 104 31.31 20.74 -10.29
N MET A 105 31.66 19.47 -10.46
CA MET A 105 32.26 19.00 -11.71
C MET A 105 31.36 17.96 -12.36
N GLN A 106 30.35 18.43 -13.09
CA GLN A 106 29.97 17.66 -14.28
C GLN A 106 31.25 17.54 -15.11
N PRO A 107 31.73 16.33 -15.46
CA PRO A 107 32.88 16.22 -16.35
C PRO A 107 32.44 16.78 -17.70
N THR A 108 32.77 18.05 -17.94
CA THR A 108 32.64 18.63 -19.26
C THR A 108 33.59 17.87 -20.18
N LEU A 109 33.31 17.88 -21.49
CA LEU A 109 34.19 17.27 -22.50
C LEU A 109 35.66 17.69 -22.34
N TYR A 110 35.93 18.84 -21.72
CA TYR A 110 37.26 19.33 -21.40
C TYR A 110 38.01 18.50 -20.34
N THR A 111 37.35 18.10 -19.24
CA THR A 111 37.98 17.28 -18.18
C THR A 111 38.30 15.86 -18.69
N LEU A 112 37.45 15.30 -19.55
CA LEU A 112 37.72 14.01 -20.21
C LEU A 112 38.80 14.11 -21.29
N SER A 113 38.91 15.26 -21.97
CA SER A 113 39.97 15.54 -22.94
C SER A 113 41.36 15.52 -22.29
N GLN A 114 41.51 16.18 -21.13
CA GLN A 114 42.79 16.26 -20.40
C GLN A 114 43.29 14.90 -19.89
N LEU A 115 42.37 14.07 -19.37
CA LEU A 115 42.68 12.70 -18.93
C LEU A 115 43.15 11.80 -20.09
N TRP A 116 42.66 12.06 -21.30
CA TRP A 116 43.08 11.33 -22.49
C TRP A 116 44.43 11.82 -23.02
N THR A 117 44.71 13.12 -23.02
CA THR A 117 46.03 13.68 -23.41
C THR A 117 47.14 13.29 -22.43
N ASP A 118 46.88 13.32 -21.12
CA ASP A 118 47.88 12.96 -20.10
C ASP A 118 48.35 11.49 -20.17
N LYS A 119 47.52 10.61 -20.73
CA LYS A 119 47.86 9.20 -20.93
C LYS A 119 48.81 9.01 -22.12
N ALA A 120 48.79 9.90 -23.11
CA ALA A 120 49.65 9.84 -24.28
C ALA A 120 51.11 10.24 -23.96
N ASP A 121 51.31 11.22 -23.07
CA ASP A 121 52.64 11.72 -22.71
C ASP A 121 53.43 10.79 -21.79
N LYS A 122 52.75 9.92 -21.01
CA LYS A 122 53.39 8.94 -20.14
C LYS A 122 53.88 7.67 -20.84
N VAL A 123 53.56 7.48 -22.11
CA VAL A 123 54.00 6.31 -22.90
C VAL A 123 55.31 6.59 -23.64
N ASN A 124 55.74 7.86 -23.75
CA ASN A 124 56.95 8.27 -24.46
C ASN A 124 58.10 8.71 -23.52
N LYS A 125 58.20 8.14 -22.32
CA LYS A 125 59.31 8.39 -21.39
C LYS A 125 59.87 7.10 -20.82
#